data_AF-E0WUM2-F1
#
_entry.id   AF-E0WUM2-F1
#
_cell.length_a   1.000
_cell.length_b   1.000
_cell.length_c   1.000
_cell.angle_alpha   90.00
_cell.angle_beta   90.00
_cell.angle_gamma   90.00
#
_symmetry.space_group_name_H-M   'P 1'
#
loop_
_entity.id
_entity.type
_entity.pdbx_description
1 polymer ?
#
loop_
_entity_poly.entity_id
_entity_poly.type
_entity_poly.pdbx_seq_one_letter_code
_entity_poly.pdbx_strand_id
1 'polypeptide(L)'
;MHKPALFLDRDGVINVDYGYVWQQENFHFFEGIFALVAAAKQAGYLVIVVTNQAGIGRGYYTEADFHRLMKWVGEQFVIQGGSVDAVYFCPYHAEQGIGQYKQKSPFRKPAPGMILEAAKKF
;
A
#
# COMPACT_ATOMS: atom_id res chain seq x y z
N MET A 1 -5.42 9.77 -22.90
CA MET A 1 -4.65 8.53 -23.07
C MET A 1 -4.59 7.83 -21.74
N HIS A 2 -4.93 6.55 -21.67
CA HIS A 2 -4.78 5.75 -20.45
C HIS A 2 -3.32 5.38 -20.25
N LYS A 3 -2.81 5.51 -19.03
CA LYS A 3 -1.44 5.10 -18.66
C LYS A 3 -1.48 3.70 -18.04
N PRO A 4 -0.57 2.78 -18.42
CA PRO A 4 -0.45 1.53 -17.70
C PRO A 4 -0.02 1.78 -16.25
N ALA A 5 -0.43 0.89 -15.34
CA ALA A 5 -0.11 0.98 -13.92
C ALA A 5 0.59 -0.29 -13.41
N LEU A 6 1.67 -0.10 -12.66
CA LEU A 6 2.31 -1.10 -11.82
C LEU A 6 1.62 -1.08 -10.45
N PHE A 7 0.85 -2.12 -10.16
CA PHE A 7 0.25 -2.32 -8.85
C PHE A 7 1.19 -3.13 -7.96
N LEU A 8 1.48 -2.60 -6.77
CA LEU A 8 2.35 -3.24 -5.78
C LEU A 8 1.57 -3.54 -4.50
N ASP A 9 1.78 -4.72 -3.93
CA ASP A 9 1.49 -4.91 -2.50
C ASP A 9 2.53 -4.15 -1.66
N ARG A 10 2.28 -4.04 -0.36
CA ARG A 10 3.20 -3.41 0.59
C ARG A 10 4.04 -4.45 1.32
N ASP A 11 3.44 -5.16 2.26
CA ASP A 11 4.11 -6.17 3.07
C ASP A 11 4.38 -7.42 2.22
N GLY A 12 5.63 -7.87 2.20
CA GLY A 12 6.08 -8.97 1.35
C GLY A 12 6.51 -8.56 -0.05
N VAL A 13 6.38 -7.27 -0.43
CA VAL A 13 6.74 -6.76 -1.77
C VAL A 13 7.58 -5.49 -1.70
N ILE A 14 7.05 -4.43 -1.08
CA ILE A 14 7.81 -3.19 -0.85
C ILE A 14 8.71 -3.35 0.37
N ASN A 15 8.17 -3.89 1.45
CA ASN A 15 8.90 -4.17 2.68
C ASN A 15 8.83 -5.64 3.05
N VAL A 16 9.81 -6.08 3.84
CA VAL A 16 9.78 -7.38 4.51
C VAL A 16 8.52 -7.48 5.38
N ASP A 17 7.82 -8.60 5.26
CA ASP A 17 6.60 -8.88 6.03
C ASP A 17 6.97 -9.39 7.43
N TYR A 18 6.95 -8.49 8.42
CA TYR A 18 7.02 -8.83 9.85
C TYR A 18 5.61 -8.87 10.48
N GLY A 19 4.56 -8.95 9.66
CA GLY A 19 3.17 -8.83 10.06
C GLY A 19 2.71 -7.38 10.12
N TYR A 20 2.39 -6.89 11.31
CA TYR A 20 1.76 -5.58 11.50
C TYR A 20 2.80 -4.44 11.50
N VAL A 21 3.44 -4.20 10.35
CA VAL A 21 4.44 -3.12 10.20
C VAL A 21 3.73 -1.77 10.09
N TRP A 22 3.90 -0.91 11.10
CA TRP A 22 3.32 0.45 11.16
C TRP A 22 4.31 1.54 11.63
N GLN A 23 5.53 1.14 12.02
CA GLN A 23 6.60 2.02 12.48
C GLN A 23 7.75 2.02 11.47
N GLN A 24 8.42 3.17 11.29
CA GLN A 24 9.50 3.33 10.32
C GLN A 24 10.69 2.43 10.66
N GLU A 25 10.97 2.27 11.95
CA GLU A 25 12.08 1.48 12.49
C GLU A 25 11.94 -0.02 12.16
N ASN A 26 10.70 -0.47 11.90
CA ASN A 26 10.39 -1.86 11.52
C ASN A 26 10.14 -2.00 10.01
N PHE A 27 10.26 -0.91 9.24
CA PHE A 27 10.00 -0.89 7.81
C PHE A 27 11.29 -1.11 7.02
N HIS A 28 11.58 -2.37 6.72
CA HIS A 28 12.75 -2.75 5.93
C HIS A 28 12.35 -2.94 4.46
N PHE A 29 12.83 -2.05 3.58
CA PHE A 29 12.61 -2.16 2.15
C PHE A 29 13.25 -3.42 1.57
N PHE A 30 12.58 -4.07 0.63
CA PHE A 30 13.17 -5.16 -0.14
C PHE A 30 14.27 -4.66 -1.08
N GLU A 31 15.29 -5.48 -1.28
CA GLU A 31 16.34 -5.20 -2.26
C GLU A 31 15.74 -5.03 -3.66
N GLY A 32 16.18 -4.01 -4.38
CA GLY A 32 15.75 -3.72 -5.75
C GLY A 32 14.41 -2.98 -5.88
N ILE A 33 13.61 -2.80 -4.80
CA ILE A 33 12.30 -2.13 -4.91
C ILE A 33 12.41 -0.70 -5.43
N PHE A 34 13.43 0.04 -5.00
CA PHE A 34 13.65 1.42 -5.47
C PHE A 34 13.99 1.46 -6.96
N ALA A 35 14.87 0.55 -7.42
CA ALA A 35 15.24 0.44 -8.83
C ALA A 35 14.04 0.04 -9.69
N LEU A 36 13.21 -0.89 -9.22
CA LEU A 36 11.97 -1.29 -9.91
C LEU A 36 11.01 -0.10 -10.08
N VAL A 37 10.76 0.64 -8.99
CA VAL A 37 9.85 1.80 -9.04
C VAL A 37 10.40 2.90 -9.94
N ALA A 38 11.69 3.22 -9.83
CA ALA A 38 12.32 4.20 -10.71
C ALA A 38 12.23 3.81 -12.20
N ALA A 39 12.50 2.54 -12.53
CA ALA A 39 12.38 2.02 -13.89
C ALA A 39 10.93 2.08 -14.41
N ALA A 40 9.94 1.74 -13.59
CA ALA A 40 8.52 1.85 -13.94
C ALA A 40 8.12 3.31 -14.25
N LYS A 41 8.57 4.27 -13.43
CA LYS A 41 8.31 5.69 -13.67
C LYS A 41 8.98 6.18 -14.96
N GLN A 42 10.22 5.78 -15.23
CA GLN A 42 10.92 6.11 -16.48
C GLN A 42 10.22 5.53 -17.71
N ALA A 43 9.63 4.33 -17.59
CA ALA A 43 8.83 3.70 -18.63
C ALA A 43 7.42 4.30 -18.79
N GLY A 44 7.06 5.34 -18.02
CA GLY A 44 5.78 6.04 -18.13
C GLY A 44 4.62 5.40 -17.37
N TYR A 45 4.88 4.44 -16.48
CA TYR A 45 3.86 3.77 -15.68
C TYR A 45 3.41 4.67 -14.51
N LEU A 46 2.15 4.48 -14.12
CA LEU A 46 1.70 4.80 -12.77
C LEU A 46 2.20 3.72 -11.81
N VAL A 47 2.59 4.09 -10.60
CA VAL A 47 2.96 3.16 -9.53
C VAL A 47 1.96 3.33 -8.40
N ILE A 48 1.18 2.29 -8.13
CA ILE A 48 0.05 2.34 -7.22
C ILE A 48 0.19 1.22 -6.18
N VAL A 49 0.14 1.58 -4.90
CA VAL A 49 0.17 0.60 -3.80
C VAL A 49 -1.24 0.16 -3.46
N VAL A 50 -1.47 -1.14 -3.34
CA VAL A 50 -2.75 -1.75 -2.94
C VAL A 50 -2.52 -2.78 -1.83
N THR A 51 -2.89 -2.45 -0.59
CA THR A 51 -2.50 -3.26 0.58
C THR A 51 -3.66 -3.59 1.55
N ASN A 52 -3.67 -4.80 2.09
CA ASN A 52 -4.58 -5.16 3.18
C ASN A 52 -3.92 -4.76 4.52
N GLN A 53 -4.56 -3.91 5.31
CA GLN A 53 -4.01 -3.38 6.56
C GLN A 53 -4.89 -3.76 7.75
N ALA A 54 -5.06 -5.08 7.92
CA ALA A 54 -5.95 -5.62 8.95
C ALA A 54 -5.54 -5.28 10.38
N GLY A 55 -4.28 -4.86 10.61
CA GLY A 55 -3.83 -4.41 11.93
C GLY A 55 -4.59 -3.18 12.43
N ILE A 56 -5.07 -2.32 11.53
CA ILE A 56 -5.97 -1.21 11.86
C ILE A 56 -7.30 -1.75 12.38
N GLY A 57 -7.92 -2.66 11.63
CA GLY A 57 -9.19 -3.27 12.03
C GLY A 57 -9.12 -4.11 13.31
N ARG A 58 -7.92 -4.57 13.69
CA ARG A 58 -7.65 -5.30 14.94
C ARG A 58 -7.23 -4.40 16.10
N GLY A 59 -7.05 -3.10 15.87
CA GLY A 59 -6.66 -2.13 16.90
C GLY A 59 -5.18 -2.12 17.26
N TYR A 60 -4.28 -2.63 16.41
CA TYR A 60 -2.83 -2.60 16.66
C TYR A 60 -2.19 -1.24 16.36
N TYR A 61 -2.76 -0.49 15.41
CA TYR A 61 -2.35 0.87 15.05
C TYR A 61 -3.51 1.60 14.38
N THR A 62 -3.42 2.91 14.26
CA THR A 62 -4.48 3.74 13.68
C THR A 62 -4.30 3.98 12.18
N GLU A 63 -5.35 4.45 11.51
CA GLU A 63 -5.22 4.96 10.13
C GLU A 63 -4.23 6.13 10.05
N ALA A 64 -4.17 6.98 11.08
CA ALA A 64 -3.20 8.07 11.15
C ALA A 64 -1.75 7.56 11.20
N ASP A 65 -1.48 6.48 11.93
CA ASP A 65 -0.16 5.84 11.96
C ASP A 65 0.20 5.27 10.57
N PHE A 66 -0.76 4.60 9.92
CA PHE A 66 -0.59 4.11 8.55
C PHE A 66 -0.28 5.24 7.57
N HIS A 67 -1.03 6.34 7.61
CA HIS A 67 -0.80 7.48 6.73
C HIS A 67 0.56 8.14 6.99
N ARG A 68 0.98 8.26 8.25
CA ARG A 68 2.31 8.78 8.62
C ARG A 68 3.41 7.90 8.05
N LEU A 69 3.29 6.59 8.19
CA LEU A 69 4.25 5.64 7.62
C LEU A 69 4.27 5.72 6.09
N MET A 70 3.12 5.68 5.42
CA MET A 70 3.05 5.71 3.97
C MET A 70 3.53 7.02 3.36
N LYS A 71 3.36 8.15 4.06
CA LYS A 71 3.97 9.42 3.67
C LYS A 71 5.50 9.31 3.62
N TRP A 72 6.09 8.79 4.70
CA TRP A 72 7.53 8.57 4.77
C TRP A 72 8.02 7.57 3.70
N VAL A 73 7.29 6.47 3.48
CA VAL A 73 7.61 5.51 2.40
C VAL A 73 7.62 6.20 1.03
N GLY A 74 6.64 7.05 0.75
CA GLY A 74 6.59 7.84 -0.48
C GLY A 74 7.79 8.78 -0.63
N GLU A 75 8.20 9.44 0.45
CA GLU A 75 9.39 10.30 0.48
C GLU A 75 10.67 9.49 0.18
N GLN A 76 10.80 8.26 0.70
CA GLN A 76 11.95 7.40 0.39
C GLN A 76 12.02 7.04 -1.09
N PHE A 77 10.89 6.77 -1.75
CA PHE A 77 10.88 6.53 -3.19
C PHE A 77 11.30 7.77 -3.99
N VAL A 78 10.84 8.95 -3.59
CA VAL A 78 11.20 10.23 -4.24
C VAL A 78 12.71 10.49 -4.15
N ILE A 79 13.32 10.28 -2.98
CA ILE A 79 14.76 10.45 -2.78
C ILE A 79 15.56 9.54 -3.74
N GLN A 80 15.04 8.36 -4.05
CA GLN A 80 15.68 7.38 -4.94
C GLN A 80 15.28 7.51 -6.42
N GLY A 81 14.63 8.62 -6.82
CA GLY A 81 14.27 8.90 -8.21
C GLY A 81 13.02 8.17 -8.71
N GLY A 82 12.25 7.55 -7.83
CA GLY A 82 10.94 6.97 -8.10
C GLY A 82 9.80 7.83 -7.54
N SER A 83 8.56 7.35 -7.67
CA SER A 83 7.41 7.93 -6.95
C SER A 83 6.26 6.93 -6.88
N VAL A 84 5.40 7.10 -5.88
CA VAL A 84 4.13 6.38 -5.75
C VAL A 84 3.01 7.37 -6.06
N ASP A 85 2.19 7.09 -7.07
CA ASP A 85 1.13 7.98 -7.54
C ASP A 85 -0.14 7.88 -6.67
N ALA A 86 -0.39 6.71 -6.07
CA ALA A 86 -1.50 6.52 -5.14
C ALA A 86 -1.27 5.33 -4.20
N VAL A 87 -1.89 5.40 -3.03
CA VAL A 87 -1.94 4.31 -2.05
C VAL A 87 -3.41 4.03 -1.73
N TYR A 88 -3.83 2.79 -1.94
CA TYR A 88 -5.10 2.26 -1.52
C TYR A 88 -4.86 1.19 -0.45
N PHE A 89 -5.68 1.21 0.60
CA PHE A 89 -5.60 0.22 1.66
C PHE A 89 -6.97 -0.21 2.13
N CYS A 90 -7.04 -1.42 2.70
CA CYS A 90 -8.25 -1.92 3.35
C CYS A 90 -8.00 -2.23 4.83
N PRO A 91 -8.59 -1.47 5.77
CA PRO A 91 -8.48 -1.76 7.21
C PRO A 91 -9.48 -2.86 7.67
N TYR A 92 -10.52 -3.11 6.89
CA TYR A 92 -11.64 -3.99 7.26
C TYR A 92 -11.25 -5.48 7.28
N HIS A 93 -11.85 -6.21 8.21
CA HIS A 93 -11.74 -7.67 8.31
C HIS A 93 -13.04 -8.27 8.84
N ALA A 94 -13.62 -9.24 8.12
CA ALA A 94 -14.95 -9.77 8.44
C ALA A 94 -15.01 -10.50 9.79
N GLU A 95 -13.98 -11.27 10.13
CA GLU A 95 -13.96 -12.09 11.35
C GLU A 95 -13.22 -11.41 12.52
N GLN A 96 -12.02 -10.91 12.27
CA GLN A 96 -11.09 -10.40 13.28
C GLN A 96 -11.10 -8.87 13.43
N GLY A 97 -11.96 -8.16 12.68
CA GLY A 97 -12.15 -6.72 12.86
C GLY A 97 -12.88 -6.42 14.18
N ILE A 98 -12.68 -5.21 14.71
CA ILE A 98 -13.34 -4.71 15.92
C ILE A 98 -14.18 -3.48 15.55
N GLY A 99 -15.38 -3.36 16.15
CA GLY A 99 -16.28 -2.22 15.95
C GLY A 99 -16.62 -2.02 14.48
N GLN A 100 -16.46 -0.79 13.98
CA GLN A 100 -16.74 -0.42 12.58
C GLN A 100 -15.88 -1.19 11.56
N TYR A 101 -14.75 -1.77 11.97
CA TYR A 101 -13.87 -2.50 11.05
C TYR A 101 -14.27 -3.97 10.86
N LYS A 102 -15.22 -4.49 11.65
CA LYS A 102 -15.70 -5.88 11.58
C LYS A 102 -16.74 -6.09 10.48
N GLN A 103 -16.28 -6.04 9.23
CA GLN A 103 -17.16 -6.21 8.07
C GLN A 103 -16.41 -6.79 6.87
N LYS A 104 -17.18 -7.36 5.93
CA LYS A 104 -16.68 -7.66 4.58
C LYS A 104 -16.54 -6.35 3.82
N SER A 105 -15.44 -6.20 3.07
CA SER A 105 -15.22 -5.03 2.22
C SER A 105 -14.81 -5.46 0.82
N PRO A 106 -15.37 -4.85 -0.24
CA PRO A 106 -14.95 -5.11 -1.62
C PRO A 106 -13.52 -4.62 -1.90
N PHE A 107 -12.95 -3.80 -1.01
CA PHE A 107 -11.57 -3.34 -1.09
C PHE A 107 -10.57 -4.32 -0.46
N ARG A 108 -11.03 -5.31 0.31
CA ARG A 108 -10.13 -6.31 0.90
C ARG A 108 -9.73 -7.36 -0.15
N LYS A 109 -8.43 -7.47 -0.46
CA LYS A 109 -7.93 -8.55 -1.33
C LYS A 109 -8.32 -9.91 -0.73
N PRO A 110 -8.76 -10.89 -1.54
CA PRO A 110 -8.62 -10.96 -3.00
C PRO A 110 -9.68 -10.20 -3.82
N ALA A 111 -10.61 -9.47 -3.20
CA ALA A 111 -11.55 -8.66 -3.97
C ALA A 111 -10.82 -7.50 -4.70
N PRO A 112 -11.28 -7.11 -5.90
CA PRO A 112 -10.54 -6.20 -6.78
C PRO A 112 -10.79 -4.71 -6.51
N GLY A 113 -11.52 -4.34 -5.44
CA GLY A 113 -12.03 -2.98 -5.25
C GLY A 113 -10.97 -1.89 -5.31
N MET A 114 -9.80 -2.11 -4.69
CA MET A 114 -8.68 -1.14 -4.73
C MET A 114 -8.17 -0.90 -6.15
N ILE A 115 -8.04 -1.95 -6.96
CA ILE A 115 -7.56 -1.85 -8.35
C ILE A 115 -8.60 -1.19 -9.24
N LEU A 116 -9.88 -1.57 -9.08
CA LEU A 116 -10.98 -0.98 -9.85
C LEU A 116 -11.15 0.51 -9.53
N GLU A 117 -10.96 0.91 -8.27
CA GLU A 117 -11.03 2.31 -7.87
C GLU A 117 -9.87 3.13 -8.45
N ALA A 118 -8.66 2.56 -8.43
CA ALA A 118 -7.50 3.17 -9.11
C ALA A 118 -7.74 3.35 -10.61
N ALA A 119 -8.26 2.33 -11.29
CA ALA A 119 -8.52 2.35 -12.73
C ALA A 119 -9.61 3.36 -13.15
N LYS A 120 -10.52 3.74 -12.25
CA LYS A 120 -11.50 4.81 -12.52
C LYS A 120 -10.90 6.20 -12.40
N LYS A 121 -9.91 6.36 -11.53
CA LYS A 121 -9.32 7.66 -11.19
C LYS A 121 -8.28 8.13 -12.22
N PHE A 122 -7.55 7.21 -12.84
CA PHE A 122 -6.41 7.48 -13.72
C PHE A 122 -6.66 7.02 -15.16
#